data_AF-A0A2M9PES9-F1
#
_entry.id   AF-A0A2M9PES9-F1
#
_cell.length_a   1.000
_cell.length_b   1.000
_cell.length_c   1.000
_cell.angle_alpha   90.00
_cell.angle_beta   90.00
_cell.angle_gamma   90.00
#
_symmetry.space_group_name_H-M   'P 1'
#
loop_
_entity.id
_entity.type
_entity.pdbx_description
1 polymer ?
#
loop_
_entity_poly.entity_id
_entity_poly.type
_entity_poly.pdbx_seq_one_letter_code
_entity_poly.pdbx_strand_id
1 'polypeptide(L)'
;MAAWPYCTTQWKKLRKAKLAHNPLCEICERRGLLVEAVAVDHFVPIRQGGAPFPELSGLLSLCEACHNEKSAGFDKHGGAAFRRRFKGFDADGNPIDPFDAWHGEGVLQGRGSPSSGTGGN
;
A
#
# COMPACT_ATOMS: atom_id res chain seq x y z
N MET A 1 -11.56 20.54 8.42
CA MET A 1 -10.54 20.15 9.43
C MET A 1 -10.03 18.77 9.08
N ALA A 2 -8.71 18.55 9.04
CA ALA A 2 -8.20 17.19 8.85
C ALA A 2 -8.65 16.34 10.05
N ALA A 3 -9.42 15.29 9.78
CA ALA A 3 -9.94 14.41 10.81
C ALA A 3 -8.78 13.73 11.57
N TRP A 4 -9.00 13.45 12.85
CA TRP A 4 -8.15 12.51 13.57
C TRP A 4 -8.04 11.20 12.75
N PRO A 5 -6.87 10.56 12.65
CA PRO A 5 -5.59 10.80 13.31
C PRO A 5 -4.58 11.69 12.52
N TYR A 6 -4.94 12.14 11.32
CA TYR A 6 -3.98 12.72 10.36
C TYR A 6 -3.40 14.08 10.80
N CYS A 7 -4.07 14.79 11.69
CA CYS A 7 -3.60 16.06 12.25
C CYS A 7 -2.60 15.91 13.41
N THR A 8 -2.43 14.70 13.95
CA THR A 8 -1.61 14.45 15.15
C THR A 8 -0.10 14.55 14.88
N THR A 9 0.68 14.91 15.90
CA THR A 9 2.15 14.91 15.83
C THR A 9 2.71 13.50 15.65
N GLN A 10 2.04 12.49 16.22
CA GLN A 10 2.37 11.08 16.05
C GLN A 10 2.29 10.66 14.59
N TRP A 11 1.19 11.00 13.89
CA TRP A 11 1.07 10.73 12.46
C TRP A 11 2.15 11.44 11.63
N LYS A 12 2.44 12.71 11.91
CA LYS A 12 3.48 13.47 11.20
C LYS A 12 4.86 12.81 11.32
N LYS A 13 5.22 12.32 12.51
CA LYS A 13 6.47 11.58 12.76
C LYS A 13 6.49 10.25 12.01
N LEU A 14 5.41 9.48 12.10
CA LEU A 14 5.27 8.19 11.45
C LEU A 14 5.34 8.30 9.92
N ARG A 15 4.62 9.28 9.34
CA ARG A 15 4.69 9.61 7.91
C ARG A 15 6.12 9.93 7.48
N LYS A 16 6.85 10.76 8.24
CA LYS A 16 8.23 11.10 7.92
C LYS A 16 9.16 9.88 7.98
N ALA A 17 8.98 9.02 8.99
CA ALA A 17 9.75 7.78 9.10
C ALA A 17 9.49 6.84 7.93
N LYS A 18 8.22 6.66 7.53
CA LYS A 18 7.85 5.83 6.40
C LYS A 18 8.43 6.32 5.08
N LEU A 19 8.35 7.63 4.79
CA LEU A 19 8.96 8.19 3.57
C LEU A 19 10.48 8.14 3.57
N ALA A 20 11.13 8.23 4.74
CA ALA A 20 12.57 8.05 4.83
C ALA A 20 13.00 6.59 4.59
N HIS A 21 12.20 5.62 5.03
CA HIS A 21 12.46 4.20 4.85
C HIS A 21 12.08 3.70 3.43
N ASN A 22 10.96 4.16 2.90
CA ASN A 22 10.44 3.85 1.57
C ASN A 22 10.21 5.16 0.81
N PRO A 23 11.26 5.74 0.17
CA PRO A 23 11.15 7.00 -0.55
C PRO A 23 10.46 6.86 -1.92
N LEU A 24 10.28 5.63 -2.40
CA LEU A 24 9.61 5.33 -3.67
C LEU A 24 8.17 4.87 -3.45
N CYS A 25 7.35 5.02 -4.49
CA CYS A 25 5.98 4.56 -4.54
C CYS A 25 5.96 3.03 -4.69
N GLU A 26 5.53 2.34 -3.65
CA GLU A 26 5.55 0.87 -3.57
C GLU A 26 4.68 0.20 -4.65
N ILE A 27 3.68 0.91 -5.17
CA ILE A 27 2.81 0.42 -6.26
C ILE A 27 3.47 0.63 -7.63
N CYS A 28 4.18 1.74 -7.81
CA CYS A 28 4.95 1.98 -9.03
C CYS A 28 6.14 1.02 -9.11
N GLU A 29 6.80 0.72 -7.99
CA GLU A 29 7.88 -0.27 -7.94
C GLU A 29 7.41 -1.65 -8.42
N ARG A 30 6.21 -2.10 -8.01
CA ARG A 30 5.59 -3.34 -8.52
C ARG A 30 5.30 -3.30 -10.02
N ARG A 31 5.10 -2.11 -10.59
CA ARG A 31 4.96 -1.90 -12.05
C ARG A 31 6.31 -1.80 -12.76
N GLY A 32 7.44 -1.91 -12.05
CA GLY A 32 8.79 -1.70 -12.59
C GLY A 32 9.16 -0.23 -12.79
N LEU A 33 8.47 0.70 -12.12
CA LEU A 33 8.67 2.15 -12.25
C LEU A 33 9.30 2.74 -10.99
N LEU A 34 10.30 3.61 -11.15
CA LEU A 34 10.91 4.38 -10.07
C LEU A 34 10.24 5.76 -9.96
N VAL A 35 9.29 5.89 -9.03
CA VAL A 35 8.54 7.13 -8.82
C VAL A 35 8.62 7.51 -7.34
N GLU A 36 8.93 8.77 -7.04
CA GLU A 36 8.99 9.28 -5.67
C GLU A 36 7.63 9.19 -4.96
N ALA A 37 7.65 8.77 -3.70
CA ALA A 37 6.48 8.78 -2.84
C ALA A 37 6.28 10.15 -2.19
N VAL A 38 5.09 10.72 -2.36
CA VAL A 38 4.70 12.02 -1.79
C VAL A 38 3.61 11.88 -0.73
N ALA A 39 2.95 10.72 -0.67
CA ALA A 39 1.88 10.42 0.26
C ALA A 39 2.19 9.13 1.03
N VAL A 40 1.65 9.04 2.24
CA VAL A 40 1.64 7.81 3.04
C VAL A 40 0.20 7.53 3.40
N ASP A 41 -0.24 6.31 3.13
CA ASP A 41 -1.60 5.86 3.37
C ASP A 41 -1.58 4.58 4.20
N HIS A 42 -2.67 4.30 4.90
CA HIS A 42 -2.80 3.05 5.65
C HIS A 42 -2.98 1.88 4.69
N PHE A 43 -2.27 0.78 4.98
CA PHE A 43 -2.45 -0.48 4.25
C PHE A 43 -3.90 -0.96 4.45
N VAL A 44 -4.29 -1.21 5.70
CA VAL A 44 -5.70 -1.41 6.06
C VAL A 44 -6.30 -0.05 6.45
N PRO A 45 -7.32 0.48 5.74
CA PRO A 45 -7.92 1.76 6.10
C PRO A 45 -8.49 1.74 7.53
N ILE A 46 -8.37 2.85 8.24
CA ILE A 46 -8.89 3.00 9.62
C ILE A 46 -10.40 2.67 9.68
N ARG A 47 -11.17 3.12 8.68
CA ARG A 47 -12.62 2.84 8.57
C ARG A 47 -12.95 1.35 8.43
N GLN A 48 -11.98 0.50 8.10
CA GLN A 48 -12.10 -0.96 7.99
C GLN A 48 -11.43 -1.68 9.18
N GLY A 49 -11.14 -0.97 10.27
CA GLY A 49 -10.52 -1.53 11.47
C GLY A 49 -8.99 -1.49 11.49
N GLY A 50 -8.35 -0.79 10.54
CA GLY A 50 -6.91 -0.56 10.56
C GLY A 50 -6.47 0.24 11.78
N ALA A 51 -5.29 -0.08 12.33
CA ALA A 51 -4.71 0.70 13.43
C ALA A 51 -4.40 2.13 12.96
N PRO A 52 -4.67 3.17 13.78
CA PRO A 52 -4.39 4.55 13.40
C PRO A 52 -2.88 4.84 13.29
N PHE A 53 -2.06 4.12 14.07
CA PHE A 53 -0.60 4.25 14.10
C PHE A 53 0.06 2.86 14.04
N PRO A 54 0.03 2.19 12.89
CA PRO A 54 0.66 0.88 12.73
C PRO A 54 2.18 1.00 12.61
N GLU A 55 2.87 -0.13 12.65
CA GLU A 55 4.26 -0.25 12.20
C GLU A 55 4.42 0.17 10.73
N LEU A 56 5.65 0.44 10.28
CA LEU A 56 5.92 0.91 8.92
C LEU A 56 5.42 -0.05 7.81
N SER A 57 5.28 -1.34 8.13
CA SER A 57 4.72 -2.37 7.23
C SER A 57 3.20 -2.27 7.08
N GLY A 58 2.50 -1.63 8.02
CA GLY A 58 1.07 -1.34 7.93
C GLY A 58 0.75 -0.05 7.16
N LEU A 59 1.75 0.57 6.52
CA LEU A 59 1.65 1.79 5.74
C LEU A 59 2.18 1.58 4.32
N LEU A 60 1.61 2.32 3.38
CA LEU A 60 2.03 2.37 1.98
C LEU A 60 2.60 3.74 1.63
N SER A 61 3.81 3.77 1.10
CA SER A 61 4.37 4.95 0.42
C SER A 61 3.85 5.02 -1.01
N LEU A 62 3.21 6.14 -1.39
CA LEU A 62 2.51 6.30 -2.67
C LEU A 62 2.87 7.62 -3.35
N CYS A 63 2.93 7.58 -4.69
CA CYS A 63 2.86 8.79 -5.51
C CYS A 63 1.43 9.33 -5.52
N GLU A 64 1.24 10.58 -5.97
CA GLU A 64 -0.08 11.22 -5.98
C GLU A 64 -1.10 10.44 -6.83
N ALA A 65 -0.70 9.92 -7.98
CA ALA A 65 -1.58 9.15 -8.86
C ALA A 65 -2.08 7.86 -8.20
N CYS A 66 -1.18 7.07 -7.59
CA CYS A 66 -1.55 5.83 -6.91
C CYS A 66 -2.37 6.10 -5.64
N HIS A 67 -2.05 7.16 -4.89
CA HIS A 67 -2.85 7.58 -3.75
C HIS A 67 -4.29 7.90 -4.17
N ASN A 68 -4.47 8.68 -5.24
CA ASN A 68 -5.78 9.02 -5.77
C ASN A 68 -6.54 7.78 -6.32
N GLU A 69 -5.83 6.84 -6.95
CA GLU A 69 -6.39 5.57 -7.42
C GLU A 69 -6.97 4.76 -6.24
N LYS A 70 -6.21 4.60 -5.15
CA LYS A 70 -6.66 3.92 -3.93
C LYS A 70 -7.86 4.64 -3.30
N SER A 71 -7.79 5.96 -3.12
CA SER A 71 -8.87 6.72 -2.51
C SER A 71 -10.17 6.66 -3.34
N ALA A 72 -10.06 6.75 -4.67
CA ALA A 72 -11.21 6.72 -5.57
C ALA A 72 -11.83 5.32 -5.70
N GLY A 73 -11.00 4.28 -5.68
CA GLY A 73 -11.44 2.90 -5.85
C GLY A 73 -11.96 2.28 -4.55
N PHE A 74 -11.23 2.45 -3.46
CA PHE A 74 -11.46 1.70 -2.23
C PHE A 74 -12.10 2.56 -1.16
N ASP A 75 -11.59 3.78 -0.91
CA ASP A 75 -11.95 4.57 0.27
C ASP A 75 -13.34 5.23 0.24
N LYS A 76 -14.02 5.20 -0.92
CA LYS A 76 -15.41 5.67 -1.06
C LYS A 76 -16.43 4.68 -0.47
N HIS A 77 -17.56 5.20 0.02
CA HIS A 77 -18.74 4.38 0.35
C HIS A 77 -19.29 3.71 -0.92
N GLY A 78 -19.51 2.38 -0.89
CA GLY A 78 -19.97 1.62 -2.06
C GLY A 78 -18.86 1.33 -3.09
N GLY A 79 -17.58 1.46 -2.72
CA GLY A 79 -16.48 0.95 -3.54
C GLY A 79 -16.71 -0.52 -3.89
N ALA A 80 -16.49 -0.91 -5.15
CA ALA A 80 -16.86 -2.26 -5.59
C ALA A 80 -16.06 -3.29 -4.79
N ALA A 81 -16.77 -4.10 -3.99
CA ALA A 81 -16.14 -5.09 -3.10
C ALA A 81 -15.23 -6.08 -3.84
N PHE A 82 -15.50 -6.29 -5.13
CA PHE A 82 -14.79 -7.23 -6.00
C PHE A 82 -13.74 -6.61 -6.92
N ARG A 83 -13.58 -5.26 -6.94
CA ARG A 83 -12.57 -4.63 -7.80
C ARG A 83 -11.23 -4.55 -7.08
N ARG A 84 -10.15 -4.90 -7.78
CA ARG A 84 -8.77 -4.58 -7.36
C ARG A 84 -8.63 -3.08 -7.14
N ARG A 85 -7.83 -2.71 -6.13
CA ARG A 85 -7.59 -1.32 -5.73
C ARG A 85 -6.64 -0.65 -6.71
N PHE A 86 -5.60 -1.38 -7.09
CA PHE A 86 -4.64 -0.97 -8.11
C PHE A 86 -4.82 -1.84 -9.34
N LYS A 87 -4.92 -1.20 -10.51
CA LYS A 87 -5.09 -1.89 -11.78
C LYS A 87 -3.76 -2.42 -12.31
N GLY A 88 -3.84 -3.53 -13.03
CA GLY A 88 -2.74 -4.12 -13.79
C GLY A 88 -2.14 -5.39 -13.18
N PHE A 89 -1.15 -5.91 -13.89
CA PHE A 89 -0.30 -7.01 -13.48
C PHE A 89 1.17 -6.60 -13.62
N ASP A 90 2.07 -7.19 -12.85
CA ASP A 90 3.51 -6.99 -12.97
C ASP A 90 4.10 -7.81 -14.13
N ALA A 91 5.43 -7.74 -14.30
CA ALA A 91 6.15 -8.45 -15.36
C ALA A 91 6.08 -9.99 -15.22
N ASP A 92 5.86 -10.48 -14.00
CA ASP A 92 5.71 -11.90 -13.69
C ASP A 92 4.26 -12.37 -13.83
N GLY A 93 3.33 -11.46 -14.15
CA GLY A 93 1.90 -11.75 -14.32
C GLY A 93 1.10 -11.75 -13.02
N ASN A 94 1.67 -11.29 -11.90
CA ASN A 94 0.95 -11.18 -10.64
C ASN A 94 0.16 -9.87 -10.58
N PRO A 95 -1.00 -9.82 -9.88
CA PRO A 95 -1.75 -8.58 -9.70
C PRO A 95 -0.93 -7.50 -8.98
N ILE A 96 -0.96 -6.27 -9.49
CA ILE A 96 -0.28 -5.13 -8.85
C ILE A 96 -0.85 -4.84 -7.45
N ASP A 97 -2.14 -5.10 -7.27
CA ASP A 97 -2.82 -4.93 -6.00
C ASP A 97 -2.24 -5.88 -4.93
N PRO A 98 -1.52 -5.37 -3.90
CA PRO A 98 -0.95 -6.21 -2.87
C PRO A 98 -2.01 -6.79 -1.93
N PHE A 99 -3.27 -6.34 -2.04
CA PHE A 99 -4.41 -6.84 -1.27
C PHE A 99 -5.23 -7.89 -2.03
N ASP A 100 -4.76 -8.32 -3.20
CA ASP A 100 -5.42 -9.36 -3.98
C ASP A 100 -5.22 -10.74 -3.35
N ALA A 101 -6.26 -11.58 -3.38
CA ALA A 101 -6.21 -12.94 -2.85
C ALA A 101 -5.20 -13.84 -3.57
N TRP A 102 -4.77 -13.47 -4.79
CA TRP A 102 -3.72 -14.16 -5.55
C TRP A 102 -2.39 -14.28 -4.82
N HIS A 103 -2.01 -13.27 -4.01
CA HIS A 103 -0.73 -13.26 -3.29
C HIS A 103 -0.65 -14.27 -2.13
N GLY A 104 -1.71 -15.07 -1.92
CA GLY A 104 -1.79 -16.08 -0.88
C GLY A 104 -2.28 -15.53 0.46
N GLU A 105 -3.08 -16.34 1.14
CA GLU A 105 -3.59 -16.25 2.51
C GLU A 105 -3.32 -14.93 3.26
N GLY A 106 -4.25 -13.98 3.15
CA GLY A 106 -4.41 -12.84 4.06
C GLY A 106 -3.12 -12.06 4.35
N VAL A 107 -2.87 -10.99 3.58
CA VAL A 107 -1.85 -9.97 3.91
C VAL A 107 -2.24 -9.22 5.19
N LEU A 108 -2.13 -9.90 6.33
CA LEU A 108 -2.26 -9.40 7.68
C LEU A 108 -0.92 -9.40 8.42
N GLN A 109 0.19 -9.85 7.83
CA GLN A 109 1.50 -9.72 8.47
C GLN A 109 2.63 -9.57 7.45
N GLY A 110 3.33 -8.44 7.55
CA GLY A 110 4.54 -8.14 6.79
C GLY A 110 5.64 -9.20 6.99
N ARG A 111 5.75 -10.11 6.03
CA ARG A 111 6.94 -10.94 5.81
C ARG A 111 7.31 -10.89 4.34
N GLY A 112 8.60 -11.05 4.10
CA GLY A 112 9.30 -10.70 2.88
C GLY A 112 8.70 -11.27 1.61
N SER A 113 8.96 -10.57 0.52
CA SER A 113 8.86 -11.04 -0.85
C SER A 113 9.28 -12.51 -0.96
N PRO A 114 8.55 -13.36 -1.71
CA PRO A 114 9.10 -14.64 -2.08
C PRO A 114 10.32 -14.36 -2.98
N SER A 115 11.51 -14.57 -2.43
CA SER A 115 12.71 -14.68 -3.26
C SER A 115 12.45 -15.82 -4.24
N SER A 116 12.47 -15.47 -5.52
CA SER A 116 12.50 -16.38 -6.65
C SER A 116 13.71 -17.32 -6.52
N GLY A 117 13.50 -18.42 -5.80
CA GLY A 117 14.44 -19.52 -5.69
C GLY A 117 14.53 -20.24 -7.03
N THR A 118 15.53 -19.85 -7.82
CA THR A 118 16.03 -20.63 -8.95
C THR A 118 16.85 -21.81 -8.42
N GLY A 119 16.56 -23.01 -8.90
CA GLY A 119 17.36 -24.23 -8.76
C GLY A 119 16.55 -25.39 -9.34
N GLY A 120 16.86 -25.98 -10.50
CA GLY A 120 18.14 -26.62 -10.85
C GLY A 120 18.26 -27.87 -9.97
N ASN A 121 17.95 -29.09 -10.42
CA ASN A 121 18.40 -29.81 -11.61
C ASN A 121 17.34 -30.85 -12.03
#